data_AF-A0A0L8I515-F1
#
_entry.id   AF-A0A0L8I515-F1
#
_cell.length_a   1.000
_cell.length_b   1.000
_cell.length_c   1.000
_cell.angle_alpha   90.00
_cell.angle_beta   90.00
_cell.angle_gamma   90.00
#
_symmetry.space_group_name_H-M   'P 1'
#
loop_
_entity.id
_entity.type
_entity.pdbx_description
1 polymer ?
#
loop_
_entity_poly.entity_id
_entity_poly.type
_entity_poly.pdbx_seq_one_letter_code
_entity_poly.pdbx_strand_id
1 'polypeptide(L)'
;MWSKQRLKNHVIDFLRIGGWALCFHIILHYFYYNSLSYNLAIVESLSQWTLVGIGYCQGQFFMVKYLIIWGIASSIAKLDQFEPPKGPKCISYVYLYSEMW
;
A
#
# COMPACT_ATOMS: atom_id res chain seq x y z
N MET A 1 -32.14 -0.21 5.95
CA MET A 1 -32.41 0.36 4.60
C MET A 1 -31.15 1.08 4.12
N TRP A 2 -30.57 0.68 3.00
CA TRP A 2 -29.33 1.29 2.47
C TRP A 2 -29.58 2.72 2.01
N SER A 3 -28.90 3.71 2.60
CA SER A 3 -28.99 5.09 2.12
C SER A 3 -28.14 5.25 0.86
N LYS A 4 -28.62 6.02 -0.13
CA LYS A 4 -27.88 6.32 -1.37
C LYS A 4 -26.47 6.87 -1.08
N GLN A 5 -26.34 7.62 0.02
CA GLN A 5 -25.07 8.18 0.47
C GLN A 5 -24.08 7.10 0.92
N ARG A 6 -24.54 6.07 1.65
CA ARG A 6 -23.67 4.96 2.07
C ARG A 6 -23.17 4.18 0.87
N LEU A 7 -24.05 3.84 -0.07
CA LEU A 7 -23.66 3.14 -1.29
C LEU A 7 -22.61 3.91 -2.08
N LYS A 8 -22.78 5.23 -2.24
CA LYS A 8 -21.80 6.11 -2.88
C LYS A 8 -20.44 6.04 -2.19
N ASN A 9 -20.41 6.11 -0.86
CA ASN A 9 -19.17 6.05 -0.10
C ASN A 9 -18.45 4.70 -0.28
N HIS A 10 -19.19 3.58 -0.24
CA HIS A 10 -18.60 2.26 -0.48
C HIS A 10 -18.03 2.13 -1.89
N VAL A 11 -18.76 2.59 -2.91
CA VAL A 11 -18.26 2.57 -4.30
C VAL A 11 -16.98 3.39 -4.44
N ILE A 12 -16.91 4.58 -3.81
CA ILE A 12 -15.69 5.41 -3.81
C ILE A 12 -14.54 4.68 -3.12
N ASP A 13 -14.77 4.06 -1.96
CA ASP A 13 -13.75 3.31 -1.23
C ASP A 13 -13.21 2.15 -2.08
N PHE A 14 -14.10 1.36 -2.72
CA PHE A 14 -13.70 0.29 -3.64
C PHE A 14 -12.92 0.79 -4.85
N LEU A 15 -13.32 1.91 -5.47
CA LEU A 15 -12.59 2.51 -6.59
C LEU A 15 -11.20 2.99 -6.18
N ARG A 16 -11.07 3.58 -4.98
CA ARG A 16 -9.78 4.01 -4.43
C ARG A 16 -8.86 2.81 -4.19
N ILE A 17 -9.36 1.75 -3.56
CA ILE A 17 -8.61 0.52 -3.30
C ILE A 17 -8.19 -0.13 -4.63
N GLY A 18 -9.11 -0.20 -5.60
CA GLY A 18 -8.83 -0.72 -6.94
C GLY A 18 -7.75 0.09 -7.66
N GLY A 19 -7.80 1.42 -7.58
CA GLY A 19 -6.76 2.30 -8.12
C GLY A 19 -5.39 2.03 -7.48
N TRP A 20 -5.32 1.93 -6.15
CA TRP A 20 -4.08 1.58 -5.46
C TRP A 20 -3.57 0.17 -5.80
N ALA A 21 -4.47 -0.80 -5.95
CA ALA A 21 -4.12 -2.15 -6.37
C ALA A 21 -3.52 -2.17 -7.79
N LEU A 22 -4.09 -1.42 -8.73
CA LEU A 22 -3.53 -1.27 -10.07
C LEU A 22 -2.14 -0.64 -10.02
N CYS A 23 -1.97 0.45 -9.27
CA CYS A 23 -0.65 1.07 -9.06
C CYS A 23 0.36 0.09 -8.48
N PHE A 24 -0.05 -0.71 -7.48
CA PHE A 24 0.79 -1.74 -6.87
C PHE A 24 1.25 -2.80 -7.88
N HIS A 25 0.32 -3.29 -8.72
CA HIS A 25 0.65 -4.25 -9.78
C HIS A 25 1.60 -3.67 -10.83
N ILE A 26 1.39 -2.41 -11.23
CA ILE A 26 2.29 -1.69 -12.17
C ILE A 26 3.70 -1.61 -11.56
N ILE A 27 3.82 -1.16 -10.30
CA ILE A 27 5.11 -1.04 -9.64
C ILE A 27 5.80 -2.42 -9.56
N LEU A 28 5.07 -3.47 -9.16
CA LEU A 28 5.63 -4.82 -9.06
C LEU A 28 6.11 -5.35 -10.42
N HIS A 29 5.41 -5.01 -11.51
CA HIS A 29 5.79 -5.41 -12.86
C HIS A 29 7.04 -4.69 -13.38
N TYR A 30 7.17 -3.38 -13.13
CA TYR A 30 8.24 -2.58 -13.73
C TYR A 30 9.48 -2.39 -12.85
N PHE A 31 9.34 -2.34 -11.52
CA PHE A 31 10.48 -2.11 -10.62
C PHE A 31 11.25 -3.37 -10.26
N TYR A 32 10.67 -4.55 -10.51
CA TYR A 32 11.36 -5.84 -10.32
C TYR A 32 12.02 -6.01 -8.94
N TYR A 33 11.45 -5.42 -7.89
CA TYR A 33 12.04 -5.42 -6.54
C TYR A 33 12.43 -6.81 -6.05
N ASN A 34 11.59 -7.83 -6.33
CA ASN A 34 11.89 -9.21 -5.99
C ASN A 34 13.13 -9.75 -6.71
N SER A 35 13.30 -9.48 -8.00
CA SER A 35 14.46 -10.01 -8.75
C SER A 35 15.75 -9.27 -8.42
N LEU A 36 15.66 -7.99 -8.01
CA LEU A 36 16.81 -7.21 -7.59
C LEU A 36 17.49 -7.84 -6.36
N SER A 37 16.71 -8.36 -5.40
CA SER A 37 17.25 -9.04 -4.21
C SER A 37 18.04 -10.32 -4.50
N TYR A 38 17.83 -10.95 -5.66
CA TYR A 38 18.57 -12.16 -6.07
C TYR A 38 19.86 -11.85 -6.84
N ASN A 39 20.07 -10.60 -7.29
CA ASN A 39 21.21 -10.22 -8.11
C ASN A 39 22.10 -9.21 -7.39
N LEU A 40 22.87 -9.70 -6.41
CA LEU A 40 23.74 -8.87 -5.56
C LEU A 40 24.78 -8.07 -6.36
N ALA A 41 25.31 -8.63 -7.45
CA ALA A 41 26.27 -7.93 -8.32
C ALA A 41 25.72 -6.62 -8.89
N ILE A 42 24.41 -6.56 -9.20
CA ILE A 42 23.76 -5.33 -9.65
C ILE A 42 23.68 -4.35 -8.49
N VAL A 43 23.21 -4.80 -7.31
CA VAL A 43 23.06 -3.97 -6.11
C VAL A 43 24.40 -3.34 -5.70
N GLU A 44 25.49 -4.12 -5.73
CA GLU A 44 26.84 -3.65 -5.39
C GLU A 44 27.40 -2.65 -6.42
N SER A 45 26.96 -2.72 -7.68
CA SER A 45 27.38 -1.77 -8.72
C SER A 45 26.66 -0.41 -8.67
N LEU A 46 25.56 -0.31 -7.90
CA LEU A 46 24.75 0.91 -7.81
C LEU A 46 25.39 1.93 -6.88
N SER A 47 25.19 3.21 -7.22
CA SER A 47 25.61 4.30 -6.33
C SER A 47 24.82 4.27 -5.01
N GLN A 48 25.44 4.76 -3.94
CA GLN A 48 24.79 4.84 -2.63
C GLN A 48 23.49 5.67 -2.67
N TRP A 49 23.45 6.74 -3.47
CA TRP A 49 22.23 7.53 -3.69
C TRP A 49 21.10 6.71 -4.31
N THR A 50 21.44 5.87 -5.30
CA THR A 50 20.47 4.98 -5.95
C THR A 50 19.95 3.95 -4.97
N LEU A 51 20.83 3.35 -4.15
CA LEU A 51 20.45 2.37 -3.13
C LEU A 51 19.49 2.96 -2.09
N VAL A 52 19.75 4.19 -1.63
CA VAL A 52 18.84 4.89 -0.71
C VAL A 52 17.49 5.17 -1.37
N GLY A 53 17.48 5.60 -2.64
CA GLY A 53 16.25 5.81 -3.41
C GLY A 53 15.42 4.53 -3.55
N ILE A 54 16.07 3.41 -3.88
CA ILE A 54 15.42 2.09 -3.98
C ILE A 54 14.83 1.68 -2.62
N GLY A 55 15.60 1.83 -1.53
CA GLY A 55 15.13 1.52 -0.19
C GLY A 55 13.92 2.36 0.22
N TYR A 56 13.93 3.66 -0.09
CA TYR A 56 12.79 4.55 0.15
C TYR A 56 11.55 4.10 -0.65
N CYS A 57 11.70 3.82 -1.95
CA CYS A 57 10.61 3.37 -2.79
C CYS A 57 10.06 2.01 -2.35
N GLN A 58 10.91 1.10 -1.88
CA GLN A 58 10.50 -0.18 -1.29
C GLN A 58 9.66 0.02 -0.02
N GLY A 59 10.02 1.00 0.83
CA GLY A 59 9.20 1.41 1.97
C GLY A 59 7.83 1.94 1.58
N GLN A 60 7.76 2.79 0.55
CA GLN A 60 6.47 3.26 0.01
C GLN A 60 5.62 2.12 -0.56
N PHE A 61 6.26 1.19 -1.27
CA PHE A 61 5.61 0.01 -1.81
C PHE A 61 5.02 -0.89 -0.70
N PHE A 62 5.76 -1.07 0.40
CA PHE A 62 5.26 -1.74 1.60
C PHE A 62 3.99 -1.06 2.12
N MET A 63 3.99 0.26 2.29
CA MET A 63 2.81 1.00 2.76
C MET A 63 1.59 0.80 1.84
N VAL A 64 1.78 0.87 0.52
CA VAL A 64 0.68 0.67 -0.45
C VAL A 64 0.09 -0.74 -0.35
N LYS A 65 0.93 -1.76 -0.13
CA LYS A 65 0.45 -3.14 0.10
C LYS A 65 -0.53 -3.22 1.27
N TYR A 66 -0.17 -2.64 2.42
CA TYR A 66 -1.00 -2.65 3.62
C TYR A 66 -2.24 -1.76 3.47
N LEU A 67 -2.14 -0.65 2.75
CA LEU A 67 -3.30 0.18 2.41
C LEU A 67 -4.36 -0.62 1.64
N ILE A 68 -3.95 -1.47 0.70
CA ILE A 68 -4.86 -2.33 -0.06
C ILE A 68 -5.47 -3.41 0.84
N ILE A 69 -4.64 -4.17 1.57
CA ILE A 69 -5.10 -5.27 2.43
C ILE A 69 -6.09 -4.74 3.48
N TRP A 70 -5.70 -3.66 4.17
CA TRP A 70 -6.54 -3.04 5.19
C TRP A 70 -7.76 -2.36 4.58
N GLY A 71 -7.63 -1.74 3.41
CA GLY A 71 -8.73 -1.13 2.68
C GLY A 71 -9.83 -2.13 2.35
N ILE A 72 -9.47 -3.33 1.88
CA ILE A 72 -10.42 -4.40 1.57
C ILE A 72 -11.14 -4.85 2.85
N ALA A 73 -10.40 -5.22 3.89
CA ALA A 73 -10.96 -5.69 5.15
C ALA A 73 -11.86 -4.63 5.81
N SER A 74 -11.40 -3.38 5.85
CA SER A 74 -12.14 -2.23 6.35
C SER A 74 -13.43 -1.98 5.56
N SER A 75 -13.37 -2.10 4.23
CA SER A 75 -14.54 -1.91 3.38
C SER A 75 -15.60 -2.97 3.66
N ILE A 76 -15.20 -4.24 3.79
CA ILE A 76 -16.10 -5.36 4.13
C ILE A 76 -16.72 -5.15 5.51
N ALA A 77 -15.92 -4.82 6.53
CA ALA A 77 -16.42 -4.56 7.89
C ALA A 77 -17.48 -3.45 7.92
N LYS A 78 -17.28 -2.36 7.14
CA LYS A 78 -18.27 -1.28 7.04
C LYS A 78 -19.57 -1.73 6.34
N LEU A 79 -19.52 -2.67 5.40
CA LEU A 79 -20.75 -3.24 4.78
C LEU A 79 -21.62 -3.90 5.86
N ASP A 80 -20.96 -4.64 6.76
CA ASP A 80 -21.57 -5.33 7.90
C ASP A 80 -21.93 -4.40 9.08
N GLN A 81 -21.80 -3.08 8.89
CA GLN A 81 -22.05 -2.06 9.92
C GLN A 81 -21.08 -2.09 11.11
N PHE A 82 -19.90 -2.70 10.96
CA PHE A 82 -18.82 -2.59 11.93
C PHE A 82 -17.94 -1.37 11.66
N GLU A 83 -17.39 -0.79 12.74
CA GLU A 83 -16.41 0.28 12.67
C GLU A 83 -14.98 -0.32 12.71
N PRO A 84 -14.25 -0.33 11.59
CA PRO A 84 -12.90 -0.88 11.56
C PRO A 84 -11.90 0.04 12.27
N PRO A 85 -10.78 -0.51 12.79
CA PRO A 85 -9.70 0.31 13.35
C PRO A 85 -9.09 1.26 12.31
N LYS A 86 -8.36 2.27 12.80
CA LYS A 86 -7.58 3.16 11.94
C LYS A 86 -6.59 2.35 11.11
N GLY A 87 -6.44 2.72 9.84
CA GLY A 87 -5.51 2.07 8.93
C GLY A 87 -4.06 2.54 9.07
N PRO A 88 -3.17 1.97 8.23
CA PRO A 88 -1.75 2.26 8.29
C PRO A 88 -1.46 3.73 8.01
N LYS A 89 -0.47 4.29 8.71
CA LYS A 89 -0.03 5.66 8.51
C LYS A 89 1.02 5.76 7.40
N CYS A 90 1.24 6.99 6.93
CA CYS A 90 2.29 7.27 5.96
C CYS A 90 3.67 6.90 6.53
N ILE A 91 4.39 5.99 5.87
CA ILE A 91 5.69 5.50 6.34
C ILE A 91 6.75 6.61 6.40
N SER A 92 6.60 7.67 5.60
CA SER A 92 7.50 8.84 5.63
C SER A 92 7.34 9.73 6.87
N TYR A 93 6.24 9.56 7.62
CA TYR A 93 5.88 10.43 8.75
C TYR A 93 5.59 9.64 10.04
N VAL A 94 5.73 8.32 10.02
CA VAL A 94 5.38 7.47 11.16
C VAL A 94 6.49 7.48 12.21
N TYR A 95 6.10 7.61 13.49
CA TYR A 95 7.03 7.61 14.63
C TYR A 95 7.07 6.25 15.35
N LEU A 96 5.97 5.48 15.28
CA LEU A 96 5.84 4.20 15.94
C LEU A 96 5.70 3.08 14.91
N TYR A 97 6.59 2.10 14.97
CA TYR A 97 6.62 1.01 13.99
C TYR A 97 5.31 0.21 13.95
N SER A 98 4.58 0.13 15.08
CA SER A 98 3.28 -0.55 15.15
C SER A 98 2.14 0.13 14.41
N GLU A 99 2.34 1.35 13.89
CA GLU A 99 1.35 2.07 13.08
C GLU A 99 1.62 1.94 11.57
N MET A 100 2.62 1.16 11.17
CA MET A 100 2.96 0.93 9.76
C MET A 100 2.05 -0.10 9.08
N TRP A 101 1.47 -1.03 9.85
CA TRP A 101 0.60 -2.12 9.37
C TRP A 101 -0.85 -1.93 9.83
#